data_AF-A0A7Y2FFN4-F1
#
_entry.id   AF-A0A7Y2FFN4-F1
#
_cell.length_a   1.000
_cell.length_b   1.000
_cell.length_c   1.000
_cell.angle_alpha   90.00
_cell.angle_beta   90.00
_cell.angle_gamma   90.00
#
_symmetry.space_group_name_H-M   'P 1'
#
loop_
_entity.id
_entity.type
_entity.pdbx_description
1 polymer ?
#
loop_
_entity_poly.entity_id
_entity_poly.type
_entity_poly.pdbx_seq_one_letter_code
_entity_poly.pdbx_strand_id
1 'polypeptide(L)'
;VLDGAFTRLEFSNSMRGSDGAGFEFRAHGYYRPGEDGVISGTWLDSRGVRLPLSGTSPDDFTLRIEWGSAETEQGRTEYRIDGDRLQVVDEVLLPDGAWRVFGRSELQRVQ
;
A
#
# COMPACT_ATOMS: atom_id res chain seq x y z
N VAL A 1 -7.21 -15.14 3.04
CA VAL A 1 -6.38 -15.56 4.19
C VAL A 1 -7.29 -15.74 5.41
N LEU A 2 -7.04 -16.74 6.27
CA LEU A 2 -7.90 -17.11 7.41
C LEU A 2 -9.38 -17.15 7.03
N ASP A 3 -9.78 -18.14 6.25
CA ASP A 3 -11.16 -18.37 5.80
C ASP A 3 -11.83 -17.18 5.08
N GLY A 4 -11.02 -16.31 4.48
CA GLY A 4 -11.50 -15.13 3.75
C GLY A 4 -11.69 -13.88 4.61
N ALA A 5 -11.37 -13.94 5.91
CA ALA A 5 -11.44 -12.78 6.80
C ALA A 5 -10.46 -11.65 6.40
N PHE A 6 -9.41 -11.99 5.65
CA PHE A 6 -8.43 -11.04 5.14
C PHE A 6 -8.15 -11.24 3.65
N THR A 7 -8.06 -10.12 2.95
CA THR A 7 -7.48 -10.01 1.61
C THR A 7 -5.97 -9.81 1.75
N ARG A 8 -5.18 -10.65 1.07
CA ARG A 8 -3.73 -10.52 1.04
C ARG A 8 -3.27 -9.88 -0.26
N LEU A 9 -2.49 -8.82 -0.16
CA LEU A 9 -1.65 -8.29 -1.22
C LEU A 9 -0.25 -8.89 -1.06
N GLU A 10 0.30 -9.41 -2.15
CA GLU A 10 1.72 -9.74 -2.23
C GLU A 10 2.40 -8.75 -3.16
N PHE A 11 3.51 -8.19 -2.70
CA PHE A 11 4.28 -7.20 -3.44
C PHE A 11 5.73 -7.64 -3.51
N SER A 12 6.30 -7.59 -4.72
CA SER A 12 7.73 -7.69 -4.95
C SER A 12 8.15 -6.60 -5.92
N ASN A 13 9.25 -5.94 -5.61
CA ASN A 13 9.88 -4.93 -6.45
C ASN A 13 11.38 -5.14 -6.48
N SER A 14 11.93 -5.35 -7.68
CA SER A 14 13.37 -5.42 -7.91
C SER A 14 13.93 -4.03 -8.14
N MET A 15 14.79 -3.58 -7.24
CA MET A 15 15.41 -2.26 -7.28
C MET A 15 16.92 -2.36 -7.47
N ARG A 16 17.53 -1.25 -7.87
CA ARG A 16 18.98 -1.10 -7.93
C ARG A 16 19.40 0.02 -6.99
N GLY A 17 20.29 -0.29 -6.05
CA GLY A 17 20.87 0.65 -5.12
C GLY A 17 21.78 1.66 -5.81
N SER A 18 22.15 2.72 -5.08
CA SER A 18 23.08 3.76 -5.56
C SER A 18 24.49 3.23 -5.86
N ASP A 19 24.88 2.13 -5.22
CA ASP A 19 26.11 1.37 -5.46
C ASP A 19 26.02 0.44 -6.69
N GLY A 20 24.86 0.40 -7.36
CA GLY A 20 24.60 -0.48 -8.49
C GLY A 20 24.19 -1.90 -8.09
N ALA A 21 24.18 -2.24 -6.80
CA ALA A 21 23.75 -3.55 -6.34
C ALA A 21 22.24 -3.71 -6.50
N GLY A 22 21.80 -4.87 -7.02
CA GLY A 22 20.38 -5.20 -7.06
C GLY A 22 19.89 -5.61 -5.67
N PHE A 23 18.71 -5.16 -5.27
CA PHE A 23 18.02 -5.69 -4.11
C PHE A 23 16.54 -5.88 -4.41
N GLU A 24 15.95 -6.91 -3.82
CA GLU A 24 14.52 -7.17 -3.94
C GLU A 24 13.83 -6.72 -2.66
N PHE A 25 12.86 -5.84 -2.81
CA PHE A 25 11.93 -5.52 -1.75
C PHE A 25 10.70 -6.38 -1.89
N ARG A 26 10.35 -7.09 -0.82
CA ARG A 26 9.12 -7.90 -0.74
C ARG A 26 8.26 -7.43 0.41
N ALA A 27 6.96 -7.55 0.25
CA ALA A 27 6.01 -7.24 1.30
C ALA A 27 4.69 -8.00 1.16
N HIS A 28 3.99 -8.13 2.29
CA HIS A 28 2.63 -8.59 2.37
C HIS A 28 1.75 -7.53 3.05
N GLY A 29 0.67 -7.14 2.39
CA GLY A 29 -0.41 -6.38 3.00
C GLY A 29 -1.56 -7.31 3.35
N TYR A 30 -2.06 -7.25 4.58
CA TYR A 30 -3.25 -7.96 5.03
C TYR A 30 -4.33 -6.94 5.32
N TYR A 31 -5.35 -6.92 4.46
CA TYR A 31 -6.47 -5.99 4.52
C TYR A 31 -7.71 -6.73 5.04
N ARG A 32 -8.42 -6.09 5.95
CA ARG A 32 -9.70 -6.53 6.48
C ARG A 32 -10.73 -5.44 6.22
N PRO A 33 -11.62 -5.64 5.24
CA PRO A 33 -12.80 -4.81 5.09
C PRO A 33 -13.67 -4.90 6.34
N GLY A 34 -14.14 -3.74 6.81
CA GLY A 34 -15.12 -3.57 7.87
C GLY A 34 -16.46 -3.09 7.32
N GLU A 35 -17.30 -2.56 8.21
CA GLU A 35 -18.56 -1.90 7.86
C GLU A 35 -18.30 -0.53 7.22
N ASP A 36 -19.26 -0.03 6.44
CA ASP A 36 -19.27 1.32 5.85
C ASP A 36 -18.00 1.70 5.06
N GLY A 37 -17.37 0.72 4.40
CA GLY A 37 -16.19 0.95 3.58
C GLY A 37 -14.92 1.26 4.37
N VAL A 38 -14.93 1.12 5.70
CA VAL A 38 -13.74 1.20 6.55
C VAL A 38 -12.88 -0.03 6.34
N ILE A 39 -11.58 0.18 6.20
CA ILE A 39 -10.61 -0.91 6.03
C ILE A 39 -9.55 -0.79 7.12
N SER A 40 -9.20 -1.93 7.70
CA SER A 40 -8.09 -2.04 8.65
C SER A 40 -7.11 -3.09 8.16
N GLY A 41 -5.88 -3.05 8.65
CA GLY A 41 -4.92 -4.06 8.22
C GLY A 41 -3.54 -3.93 8.80
N THR A 42 -2.61 -4.68 8.22
CA THR A 42 -1.19 -4.63 8.56
C THR A 42 -0.35 -4.90 7.33
N TRP A 43 0.68 -4.09 7.17
CA TRP A 43 1.76 -4.28 6.21
C TRP A 43 2.98 -4.88 6.91
N LEU A 44 3.61 -5.85 6.26
CA LEU A 44 4.82 -6.51 6.71
C LEU A 44 5.80 -6.55 5.53
N ASP A 45 7.00 -6.02 5.70
CA ASP A 45 7.99 -6.01 4.61
C ASP A 45 9.33 -6.68 4.95
N SER A 46 10.10 -6.89 3.89
CA SER A 46 11.44 -7.49 3.90
C SER A 46 12.48 -6.75 4.74
N ARG A 47 12.22 -5.51 5.17
CA ARG A 47 13.06 -4.76 6.12
C ARG A 47 12.76 -5.16 7.57
N GLY A 48 11.80 -6.05 7.81
CA GLY A 48 11.31 -6.40 9.15
C GLY A 48 10.36 -5.35 9.73
N VAL A 49 9.90 -4.41 8.90
CA VAL A 49 9.00 -3.34 9.32
C VAL A 49 7.55 -3.83 9.31
N ARG A 50 6.81 -3.44 10.35
CA ARG A 50 5.37 -3.64 10.47
C ARG A 50 4.67 -2.29 10.55
N LEU A 51 3.75 -2.01 9.64
CA LEU A 51 2.96 -0.78 9.64
C LEU A 51 1.47 -1.13 9.78
N PRO A 52 0.72 -0.46 10.68
CA PRO A 52 -0.74 -0.57 10.68
C PRO A 52 -1.29 0.04 9.39
N LEU A 53 -2.40 -0.50 8.91
CA LEU A 53 -3.14 0.03 7.77
C LEU A 53 -4.52 0.49 8.25
N SER A 54 -4.93 1.68 7.81
CA SER A 54 -6.27 2.22 8.00
C SER A 54 -6.73 2.80 6.67
N GLY A 55 -7.98 2.62 6.29
CA GLY A 55 -8.43 3.07 4.99
C GLY A 55 -9.92 3.24 4.85
N THR A 56 -10.29 3.87 3.75
CA THR A 56 -11.68 4.13 3.37
C THR A 56 -11.86 3.94 1.87
N SER A 57 -13.05 3.52 1.47
CA SER A 57 -13.50 3.49 0.08
C SER A 57 -14.54 4.60 -0.12
N PRO A 58 -14.15 5.82 -0.53
CA PRO A 58 -15.11 6.92 -0.71
C PRO A 58 -16.13 6.68 -1.82
N ASP A 59 -15.80 5.79 -2.76
CA ASP A 59 -16.67 5.32 -3.84
C ASP A 59 -16.31 3.87 -4.20
N ASP A 60 -16.98 3.31 -5.21
CA ASP A 60 -16.83 1.91 -5.64
C ASP A 60 -15.49 1.61 -6.35
N PHE A 61 -14.76 2.66 -6.76
CA PHE A 61 -13.59 2.54 -7.63
C PHE A 61 -12.31 3.03 -6.99
N THR A 62 -12.40 3.71 -5.84
CA THR A 62 -11.28 4.36 -5.17
C THR A 62 -11.11 3.78 -3.78
N LEU A 63 -9.90 3.35 -3.47
CA LEU A 63 -9.50 2.92 -2.14
C LEU A 63 -8.34 3.80 -1.65
N ARG A 64 -8.48 4.37 -0.46
CA ARG A 64 -7.42 5.13 0.21
C ARG A 64 -6.96 4.37 1.43
N ILE A 65 -5.66 4.12 1.52
CA ILE A 65 -5.02 3.45 2.65
C ILE A 65 -3.97 4.39 3.22
N GLU A 66 -4.11 4.76 4.49
CA GLU A 66 -3.03 5.30 5.30
C GLU A 66 -2.25 4.14 5.93
N TRP A 67 -0.94 4.28 5.97
CA TRP A 67 -0.04 3.30 6.56
C TRP A 67 0.94 3.97 7.52
N GLY A 68 1.28 3.26 8.58
CA GLY A 68 2.18 3.76 9.61
C GLY A 68 1.47 4.50 10.75
N SER A 69 2.25 5.22 11.55
CA SER A 69 1.80 5.89 12.78
C SER A 69 2.74 7.04 13.14
N ALA A 70 2.41 7.82 14.17
CA ALA A 70 3.31 8.85 14.71
C ALA A 70 4.70 8.33 15.13
N GLU A 71 4.82 7.03 15.42
CA GLU A 71 6.05 6.38 15.86
C GLU A 71 6.83 5.71 14.71
N THR A 72 6.25 5.65 13.50
CA THR A 72 6.81 4.98 12.34
C THR A 72 6.78 5.91 11.11
N GLU A 73 7.36 5.45 10.00
CA GLU A 73 7.16 6.12 8.72
C GLU A 73 5.67 6.17 8.40
N GLN A 74 5.14 7.35 8.08
CA GLN A 74 3.75 7.54 7.69
C GLN A 74 3.64 7.79 6.21
N GLY A 75 2.63 7.18 5.63
CA GLY A 75 2.31 7.41 4.25
C GLY A 75 0.88 7.04 3.92
N ARG A 76 0.55 7.20 2.64
CA ARG A 76 -0.74 6.79 2.12
C ARG A 76 -0.61 6.30 0.69
N THR A 77 -1.51 5.41 0.32
CA THR A 77 -1.65 4.90 -1.03
C THR A 77 -3.09 5.11 -1.47
N GLU A 78 -3.27 5.73 -2.64
CA GLU A 78 -4.54 5.77 -3.33
C GLU A 78 -4.53 4.77 -4.49
N TYR A 79 -5.54 3.91 -4.50
CA TYR A 79 -5.81 2.93 -5.54
C TYR A 79 -7.05 3.37 -6.29
N ARG A 80 -6.99 3.45 -7.62
CA ARG A 80 -8.15 3.76 -8.46
C ARG A 80 -8.28 2.74 -9.58
N ILE A 81 -9.42 2.06 -9.64
CA ILE A 81 -9.75 1.13 -10.72
C ILE A 81 -10.48 1.87 -11.84
N ASP A 82 -10.07 1.62 -13.08
CA ASP A 82 -10.75 2.05 -14.30
C ASP A 82 -10.76 0.89 -15.30
N GLY A 83 -11.89 0.20 -15.40
CA GLY A 83 -12.03 -1.05 -16.15
C GLY A 83 -11.05 -2.13 -15.64
N ASP A 84 -10.13 -2.55 -16.50
CA ASP A 84 -9.10 -3.54 -16.18
C ASP A 84 -7.76 -2.92 -15.76
N ARG A 85 -7.72 -1.60 -15.54
CA ARG A 85 -6.53 -0.89 -15.07
C ARG A 85 -6.67 -0.50 -13.61
N LEU A 86 -5.54 -0.51 -12.92
CA LEU A 86 -5.39 -0.03 -11.56
C LEU A 86 -4.30 1.03 -11.53
N GLN A 87 -4.66 2.24 -11.16
CA GLN A 87 -3.73 3.32 -10.87
C GLN A 87 -3.40 3.30 -9.38
N VAL A 88 -2.10 3.38 -9.06
CA VAL A 88 -1.59 3.41 -7.70
C VAL A 88 -0.72 4.64 -7.53
N VAL A 89 -1.02 5.46 -6.52
CA VAL A 89 -0.24 6.62 -6.15
C VAL A 89 0.18 6.50 -4.69
N ASP A 90 1.48 6.50 -4.45
CA ASP A 90 2.06 6.38 -3.12
C ASP A 90 2.68 7.70 -2.67
N GLU A 91 2.26 8.15 -1.49
CA GLU A 91 2.75 9.36 -0.84
C GLU A 91 3.31 9.04 0.54
N VAL A 92 4.35 9.77 0.93
CA VAL A 92 4.94 9.70 2.27
C VAL A 92 4.79 11.06 2.95
N LEU A 93 4.56 11.06 4.25
CA LEU A 93 4.56 12.27 5.07
C LEU A 93 6.00 12.58 5.47
N LEU A 94 6.51 13.73 5.04
CA LEU A 94 7.85 14.18 5.38
C LEU A 94 7.90 14.84 6.77
N PRO A 95 9.09 14.96 7.38
CA PRO A 95 9.26 15.63 8.67
C PRO A 95 8.82 17.10 8.71
N ASP A 96 8.74 17.76 7.55
CA ASP A 96 8.21 19.13 7.41
C ASP A 96 6.67 19.19 7.41
N GLY A 97 6.01 18.04 7.56
CA GLY A 97 4.56 17.90 7.54
C GLY A 97 3.96 17.86 6.13
N ALA A 98 4.78 17.89 5.08
CA ALA A 98 4.30 17.85 3.71
C ALA A 98 4.17 16.42 3.18
N TRP A 99 3.08 16.16 2.47
CA TRP A 99 2.92 14.94 1.69
C TRP A 99 3.74 15.04 0.39
N ARG A 100 4.44 13.96 0.04
CA ARG A 100 5.20 13.84 -1.21
C ARG A 100 4.94 12.51 -1.89
N VAL A 101 4.60 12.59 -3.18
CA VAL A 101 4.51 11.41 -4.04
C VAL A 101 5.90 10.85 -4.29
N PHE A 102 6.10 9.58 -3.97
CA PHE A 102 7.33 8.85 -4.27
C PHE A 102 7.09 7.69 -5.24
N GLY A 103 5.85 7.23 -5.38
CA GLY A 103 5.47 6.13 -6.27
C GLY A 103 4.27 6.48 -7.14
N ARG A 104 4.36 6.11 -8.42
CA ARG A 104 3.21 6.04 -9.33
C ARG A 104 3.32 4.77 -10.14
N SER A 105 2.24 4.02 -10.24
CA SER A 105 2.19 2.80 -11.04
C SER A 105 0.83 2.67 -11.72
N GLU A 106 0.84 2.12 -12.92
CA GLU A 106 -0.36 1.66 -13.61
C GLU A 106 -0.21 0.16 -13.80
N LEU A 107 -1.17 -0.59 -13.30
CA LEU A 107 -1.19 -2.04 -13.32
C LEU A 107 -2.34 -2.50 -14.22
N GLN A 108 -2.13 -3.57 -14.97
CA GLN A 108 -3.13 -4.20 -15.81
C GLN A 108 -3.59 -5.49 -15.16
N ARG A 109 -4.91 -5.71 -15.11
CA ARG A 109 -5.47 -6.99 -14.67
C ARG A 109 -4.95 -8.10 -15.59
N VAL A 110 -4.32 -9.11 -14.98
CA VAL A 110 -3.92 -10.33 -15.68
C VAL A 110 -5.09 -11.30 -15.62
N GLN A 111 -5.42 -11.92 -16.77
CA GLN A 111 -6.49 -12.92 -16.89
C GLN A 111 -6.03 -14.30 -16.43
#